data_AF-W9URF4-F1
#
_entry.id   AF-W9URF4-F1
#
_cell.length_a   1.000
_cell.length_b   1.000
_cell.length_c   1.000
_cell.angle_alpha   90.00
_cell.angle_beta   90.00
_cell.angle_gamma   90.00
#
_symmetry.space_group_name_H-M   'P 1'
#
loop_
_entity.id
_entity.type
_entity.pdbx_description
1 polymer ?
#
loop_
_entity_poly.entity_id
_entity_poly.type
_entity_poly.pdbx_seq_one_letter_code
_entity_poly.pdbx_strand_id
1 'polypeptide(L)' 'MKTSITLYDALRSIDVPADKAKDVIEAMESDMNELATKQDLNQGLKNLEDRLTSQMFRMLMMQTFAIAGLVVAIVKLL' A
#
# COMPACT_ATOMS: atom_id res chain seq x y z
N MET A 1 16.08 -10.47 -9.67
CA MET A 1 16.63 -10.90 -10.98
C MET A 1 17.12 -12.36 -11.01
N LYS A 2 16.86 -13.22 -10.01
CA LYS A 2 17.21 -14.65 -10.12
C LYS A 2 16.15 -15.47 -10.89
N THR A 3 14.89 -15.03 -10.88
CA THR A 3 13.75 -15.76 -11.45
C THR A 3 13.67 -15.74 -12.98
N SER A 4 14.08 -14.66 -13.64
CA SER A 4 14.02 -14.55 -15.11
C SER A 4 15.07 -15.44 -15.80
N ILE A 5 16.27 -15.55 -15.23
CA ILE A 5 17.30 -16.48 -15.70
C ILE A 5 16.81 -17.94 -15.56
N THR A 6 16.18 -18.28 -14.45
CA THR A 6 15.64 -19.64 -14.25
C THR A 6 14.47 -19.98 -15.18
N LEU A 7 13.66 -18.99 -15.58
CA LEU A 7 12.56 -19.21 -16.52
C LEU A 7 13.07 -19.38 -17.95
N TYR A 8 14.04 -18.56 -18.37
CA TYR A 8 14.70 -18.73 -19.68
C TYR A 8 15.27 -20.13 -19.86
N ASP A 9 16.06 -20.57 -18.88
CA ASP A 9 16.70 -21.89 -18.92
C ASP A 9 15.68 -23.02 -18.90
N ALA A 10 14.57 -22.85 -18.16
CA ALA A 10 13.45 -23.80 -18.16
C ALA A 10 12.70 -23.86 -19.50
N LEU A 11 12.52 -22.72 -20.20
CA LEU A 11 11.91 -22.71 -21.53
C LEU A 11 12.84 -23.37 -22.56
N ARG A 12 14.14 -23.11 -22.47
CA ARG A 12 15.14 -23.75 -23.33
C ARG A 12 15.27 -25.25 -23.10
N SER A 13 15.03 -25.74 -21.87
CA SER A 13 15.11 -27.17 -21.54
C SER A 13 13.96 -28.02 -22.11
N ILE A 14 12.87 -27.37 -22.53
CA ILE A 14 11.75 -27.99 -23.25
C ILE A 14 11.72 -27.58 -24.74
N ASP A 15 12.89 -27.25 -25.28
CA ASP A 15 13.12 -26.94 -26.70
C ASP A 15 12.37 -25.70 -27.26
N VAL A 16 11.96 -24.76 -26.40
CA VAL A 16 11.43 -23.47 -26.90
C VAL A 16 12.54 -22.69 -27.59
N PRO A 17 12.34 -22.19 -28.82
CA PRO A 17 13.32 -21.35 -29.52
C PRO A 17 13.76 -20.13 -28.70
N ALA A 18 15.02 -19.72 -28.84
CA ALA A 18 15.61 -18.69 -27.98
C ALA A 18 14.96 -17.30 -28.14
N ASP A 19 14.50 -16.97 -29.34
CA ASP A 19 13.68 -15.78 -29.64
C ASP A 19 12.35 -15.84 -28.89
N LYS A 20 11.63 -16.96 -28.98
CA LYS A 20 10.35 -17.15 -28.28
C LYS A 20 10.49 -17.17 -26.77
N ALA A 21 11.56 -17.75 -26.24
CA ALA A 21 11.84 -17.74 -24.81
C ALA A 21 12.10 -16.31 -24.29
N LYS A 22 12.74 -15.44 -25.08
CA LYS A 22 12.91 -14.02 -24.74
C LYS A 22 11.60 -13.27 -24.79
N ASP A 23 10.79 -13.45 -25.83
CA ASP A 23 9.48 -12.80 -25.97
C ASP A 23 8.59 -13.05 -24.75
N VAL A 24 8.59 -14.29 -24.22
CA VAL A 24 7.81 -14.65 -23.02
C VAL A 24 8.31 -13.96 -21.76
N ILE A 25 9.63 -13.86 -21.58
CA ILE A 25 10.22 -13.20 -20.41
C ILE A 25 9.97 -11.70 -20.47
N GLU A 26 10.12 -11.10 -21.64
CA GLU A 26 9.87 -9.67 -21.85
C GLU A 26 8.40 -9.32 -21.59
N ALA A 27 7.46 -10.13 -22.10
CA ALA A 27 6.04 -9.97 -21.79
C ALA A 27 5.77 -10.09 -20.28
N MET A 28 6.35 -11.10 -19.62
CA MET A 28 6.19 -11.29 -18.17
C MET A 28 6.79 -10.14 -17.36
N GLU A 29 7.99 -9.67 -17.70
CA GLU A 29 8.63 -8.54 -17.03
C GLU A 29 7.82 -7.25 -17.25
N SER A 30 7.26 -7.06 -18.45
CA SER A 30 6.35 -5.96 -18.74
C SER A 30 5.10 -6.02 -17.85
N ASP A 31 4.44 -7.17 -17.76
CA ASP A 31 3.25 -7.35 -16.92
C ASP A 31 3.56 -7.16 -15.43
N MET A 32 4.76 -7.53 -14.98
CA MET A 32 5.18 -7.36 -13.59
C MET A 32 5.52 -5.92 -13.21
N ASN A 33 5.89 -5.07 -14.17
CA ASN A 33 6.24 -3.66 -13.89
C ASN A 33 5.03 -2.84 -13.40
N GLU A 34 3.81 -3.25 -13.74
CA GLU A 34 2.58 -2.55 -13.31
C GLU A 34 2.08 -2.99 -11.93
N LEU A 35 2.71 -4.00 -11.31
CA LEU A 35 2.30 -4.52 -10.01
C LEU A 35 2.88 -3.68 -8.87
N ALA A 36 2.00 -3.27 -7.95
CA ALA A 36 2.43 -2.67 -6.69
C ALA A 36 3.33 -3.64 -5.93
N THR A 37 4.51 -3.16 -5.52
CA THR A 37 5.43 -3.98 -4.73
C THR A 37 4.88 -4.18 -3.32
N LYS A 38 5.38 -5.19 -2.61
CA LYS A 38 5.06 -5.38 -1.18
C LYS A 38 5.36 -4.13 -0.35
N GLN A 39 6.40 -3.38 -0.73
CA GLN A 39 6.76 -2.12 -0.09
C GLN A 39 5.69 -1.05 -0.33
N ASP A 40 5.18 -0.92 -1.56
CA ASP A 40 4.12 0.03 -1.90
C ASP A 40 2.84 -0.27 -1.13
N LEU A 41 2.48 -1.56 -1.01
CA LEU A 41 1.34 -1.99 -0.20
C LEU A 41 1.52 -1.63 1.28
N ASN A 42 2.69 -1.91 1.85
CA ASN A 42 2.97 -1.60 3.24
C ASN A 42 2.95 -0.08 3.52
N GLN A 43 3.50 0.70 2.58
CA GLN A 43 3.45 2.16 2.64
C GLN A 43 2.00 2.67 2.55
N GLY A 44 1.19 2.09 1.67
CA GLY A 44 -0.22 2.41 1.52
C GLY A 44 -1.02 2.14 2.80
N LEU A 45 -0.80 0.98 3.44
CA LEU A 45 -1.43 0.61 4.71
C LEU A 45 -1.04 1.58 5.83
N LYS A 46 0.24 1.90 5.96
CA LYS A 46 0.73 2.88 6.95
C LYS A 46 0.10 4.25 6.76
N ASN A 47 0.05 4.74 5.51
CA ASN A 47 -0.59 6.01 5.19
C ASN A 47 -2.09 6.00 5.55
N LEU A 48 -2.76 4.85 5.41
CA LEU A 48 -4.16 4.69 5.79
C LEU A 48 -4.33 4.77 7.31
N GLU A 49 -3.50 4.05 8.06
CA GLU A 49 -3.48 4.06 9.54
C GLU A 49 -3.21 5.46 10.10
N ASP A 50 -2.23 6.17 9.54
CA ASP A 50 -1.90 7.55 9.91
C ASP A 50 -3.10 8.49 9.69
N ARG A 51 -3.80 8.35 8.55
CA ARG A 51 -5.00 9.15 8.25
C ARG A 51 -6.13 8.86 9.22
N LEU A 52 -6.39 7.59 9.54
CA LEU A 52 -7.42 7.21 10.51
C LEU A 52 -7.10 7.74 11.90
N THR A 53 -5.85 7.58 12.35
CA THR A 53 -5.39 8.09 13.65
C THR A 53 -5.52 9.60 13.74
N SER A 54 -5.12 10.33 12.70
CA SER A 54 -5.26 11.78 12.62
C SER A 54 -6.73 12.23 12.68
N GLN A 55 -7.62 11.55 11.95
CA GLN A 55 -9.05 11.85 11.96
C GLN A 55 -9.69 11.60 13.34
N MET A 56 -9.35 10.47 13.98
CA MET A 56 -9.82 10.17 15.33
C MET A 56 -9.34 11.22 16.34
N PHE A 57 -8.06 11.59 16.29
CA PHE A 57 -7.51 12.62 17.17
C PHE A 57 -8.25 13.96 17.01
N ARG A 58 -8.49 14.38 15.77
CA ARG A 58 -9.25 15.61 15.48
C ARG A 58 -10.67 15.55 16.05
N MET A 59 -11.35 14.41 15.91
CA MET A 59 -12.71 14.21 16.42
C MET A 59 -12.74 14.27 17.95
N LEU A 60 -11.81 13.57 18.62
CA LEU A 60 -11.68 13.58 20.07
C LEU A 60 -11.44 15.00 20.60
N MET A 61 -10.53 15.76 19.98
CA MET A 61 -10.26 17.14 20.37
C MET A 61 -11.49 18.04 20.24
N MET A 62 -12.28 17.91 19.16
CA MET A 62 -13.51 18.70 19.03
C MET A 62 -14.52 18.39 20.14
N GLN A 63 -14.69 17.11 20.49
CA GLN A 63 -15.61 16.71 21.56
C GLN A 63 -15.14 17.19 22.93
N THR A 64 -13.84 17.14 23.22
CA THR A 64 -13.32 17.64 24.52
C THR A 64 -13.55 19.14 24.67
N PHE A 65 -13.33 19.94 23.64
CA PHE A 65 -13.63 21.37 23.67
C PHE A 65 -15.14 21.64 23.84
N ALA A 66 -15.99 20.88 23.14
CA ALA A 66 -17.45 21.02 23.27
C ALA A 66 -17.92 20.72 24.70
N ILE A 67 -17.44 19.62 25.30
CA ILE A 67 -17.77 19.24 26.68
C ILE A 67 -17.23 20.29 27.67
N ALA A 68 -15.98 20.73 27.52
CA ALA A 68 -15.40 21.75 28.38
C ALA A 68 -16.20 23.06 28.35
N GLY A 69 -16.62 23.50 27.16
CA GLY A 69 -17.48 24.68 27.01
C GLY A 69 -18.83 24.52 27.72
N LEU A 70 -19.44 23.34 27.63
CA LEU A 70 -20.71 23.04 28.30
C LEU A 70 -20.56 23.05 29.83
N VAL A 71 -19.48 22.46 30.37
CA VAL A 71 -19.17 22.51 31.81
C VAL A 71 -19.00 23.94 32.30
N VAL A 72 -18.23 24.77 31.58
CA VAL A 72 -18.02 26.17 31.95
C VAL A 72 -19.35 26.95 31.95
N ALA A 73 -20.23 26.70 30.99
CA ALA A 73 -21.54 27.34 30.94
C ALA A 73 -22.42 26.96 32.14
N ILE A 74 -22.44 25.68 32.52
CA ILE A 74 -23.17 25.21 33.71
C ILE A 74 -22.63 25.89 34.97
N VAL A 75 -21.31 25.92 35.16
CA VAL A 75 -20.69 26.54 36.34
C VAL A 75 -21.01 28.04 36.44
N LYS A 76 -21.11 28.75 35.31
CA LYS A 76 -21.49 30.17 35.31
C LYS A 76 -22.98 30.43 35.58
N LEU A 77 -23.84 29.42 35.42
CA LEU A 77 -25.29 29.55 35.60
C LEU A 77 -25.77 29.18 37.01
N LEU A 78 -24.93 28.51 37.81
CA LEU A 78 -25.15 28.19 39.23
C LEU A 78 -24.60 29.31 40.13
#